data_AF-A0A8F4SK52-F1
#
_entry.id   AF-A0A8F4SK52-F1
#
_cell.length_a   1.000
_cell.length_b   1.000
_cell.length_c   1.000
_cell.angle_alpha   90.00
_cell.angle_beta   90.00
_cell.angle_gamma   90.00
#
_symmetry.space_group_name_H-M   'P 1'
#
loop_
_entity.id
_entity.type
_entity.pdbx_description
1 polymer ?
#
loop_
_entity_poly.entity_id
_entity_poly.type
_entity_poly.pdbx_seq_one_letter_code
_entity_poly.pdbx_strand_id
1 'polypeptide(L)'
;MFISYNRISIQRGTILMARNRSSLLKAKKSKQDEFYTQYVDIEKEMNAYLEYNPDVFRDKVILLPCDDPDWSNFTKYFAQNFERLGLKKLISTSYAQDMKGYDTPLQLSLFETQSPYYDEEKTKSRGKIFTLTRQNKQVDINDLQWDYLEGDGDFRSEEVKALRDKSDVIITNPPFSLFREFLEWIMEARKSFAIIGSINCISYGEVFPRIKNNEYWLGTGMGRWISGFIVPPDYELYGTEANVNSEGQRIVATNNCLWLTNIDHGKRHEEITLMTMADNLKFSKYQKIKEQGYPKYANYDAIEVAFSEAIPSDYDGVCGVPITWLGKYNPDVYEIIGLGNGRDHFTPNLEFKNPKAYTQNGKVSNAGMLNRVLAYPVEDKPEKGTYYTADNVEGFLIAPYARILIKKK
;
A
#
# COMPACT_ATOMS: atom_id res chain seq x y z
N MET A 1 9.47 -38.93 -37.34
CA MET A 1 9.97 -39.06 -35.95
C MET A 1 10.73 -37.78 -35.63
N PHE A 2 10.07 -36.75 -35.13
CA PHE A 2 10.66 -35.65 -34.34
C PHE A 2 9.51 -34.99 -33.58
N ILE A 3 9.64 -35.02 -32.26
CA ILE A 3 8.63 -34.68 -31.26
C ILE A 3 8.71 -33.17 -31.00
N SER A 4 7.59 -32.48 -31.20
CA SER A 4 7.39 -31.08 -30.78
C SER A 4 7.01 -31.05 -29.30
N TYR A 5 7.86 -30.44 -28.48
CA TYR A 5 7.58 -30.17 -27.07
C TYR A 5 6.72 -28.89 -26.95
N ASN A 6 5.44 -29.08 -26.66
CA ASN A 6 4.57 -27.99 -26.21
C ASN A 6 4.91 -27.62 -24.76
N ARG A 7 5.47 -26.42 -24.54
CA ARG A 7 5.57 -25.80 -23.21
C ARG A 7 4.17 -25.38 -22.74
N ILE A 8 3.68 -26.06 -21.72
CA ILE A 8 2.47 -25.72 -20.97
C ILE A 8 2.74 -24.42 -20.20
N SER A 9 2.06 -23.33 -20.59
CA SER A 9 2.05 -22.10 -19.81
C SER A 9 1.08 -22.26 -18.63
N ILE A 10 1.60 -22.31 -17.41
CA ILE A 10 0.79 -22.27 -16.19
C ILE A 10 0.34 -20.81 -15.99
N GLN A 11 -0.87 -20.48 -16.46
CA GLN A 11 -1.52 -19.22 -16.13
C GLN A 11 -1.88 -19.20 -14.64
N ARG A 12 -1.15 -18.41 -13.84
CA ARG A 12 -1.55 -18.00 -12.50
C ARG A 12 -2.81 -17.15 -12.61
N GLY A 13 -3.97 -17.75 -12.35
CA GLY A 13 -5.27 -17.11 -12.44
C GLY A 13 -5.57 -16.22 -11.23
N THR A 14 -5.41 -14.90 -11.41
CA THR A 14 -5.94 -13.85 -10.53
C THR A 14 -7.31 -13.40 -11.03
N ILE A 15 -8.37 -13.65 -10.27
CA ILE A 15 -9.76 -13.26 -10.55
C ILE A 15 -10.34 -12.89 -9.16
N LEU A 16 -11.02 -11.77 -8.85
CA LEU A 16 -11.83 -10.81 -9.59
C LEU A 16 -11.78 -9.47 -8.81
N MET A 17 -10.98 -8.49 -9.26
CA MET A 17 -11.18 -7.07 -8.91
C MET A 17 -11.83 -6.41 -10.13
N ALA A 18 -13.16 -6.48 -10.19
CA ALA A 18 -13.94 -5.83 -11.25
C ALA A 18 -14.97 -4.88 -10.64
N ARG A 19 -14.47 -3.74 -10.18
CA ARG A 19 -15.02 -2.42 -10.51
C ARG A 19 -13.82 -1.55 -10.91
N ASN A 20 -13.87 -1.01 -12.12
CA ASN A 20 -12.86 -0.14 -12.77
C ASN A 20 -11.56 -0.76 -13.34
N ARG A 21 -11.62 -1.93 -13.98
CA ARG A 21 -10.48 -2.48 -14.77
C ARG A 21 -10.09 -1.64 -16.00
N SER A 22 -11.00 -0.80 -16.52
CA SER A 22 -10.76 0.01 -17.74
C SER A 22 -10.03 1.33 -17.48
N SER A 23 -10.09 1.88 -16.27
CA SER A 23 -9.41 3.14 -15.91
C SER A 23 -7.91 2.93 -15.62
N LEU A 24 -7.56 1.85 -14.93
CA LEU A 24 -6.17 1.56 -14.52
C LEU A 24 -5.31 0.93 -15.62
N LEU A 25 -5.90 0.23 -16.59
CA LEU A 25 -5.14 -0.31 -17.74
C LEU A 25 -4.83 0.77 -18.79
N LYS A 26 -5.60 1.87 -18.83
CA LYS A 26 -5.28 3.06 -19.65
C LYS A 26 -4.15 3.89 -19.05
N ALA A 27 -3.99 3.89 -17.73
CA ALA A 27 -2.83 4.49 -17.05
C ALA A 27 -1.51 3.78 -17.37
N LYS A 28 -1.55 2.57 -17.96
CA LYS A 28 -0.37 1.75 -18.23
C LYS A 28 0.43 2.16 -19.47
N LYS A 29 0.03 3.20 -20.22
CA LYS A 29 0.62 3.49 -21.54
C LYS A 29 0.82 4.96 -21.91
N SER A 30 0.52 5.94 -21.05
CA SER A 30 0.77 7.35 -21.39
C SER A 30 0.73 8.26 -20.17
N LYS A 31 1.78 9.06 -19.94
CA LYS A 31 1.80 10.38 -19.25
C LYS A 31 1.59 10.48 -17.73
N GLN A 32 1.60 9.41 -16.91
CA GLN A 32 1.01 9.48 -15.56
C GLN A 32 1.87 8.97 -14.38
N ASP A 33 3.17 9.28 -14.31
CA ASP A 33 3.96 8.93 -13.10
C ASP A 33 4.44 10.15 -12.28
N GLU A 34 4.19 11.38 -12.72
CA GLU A 34 4.48 12.61 -11.94
C GLU A 34 3.37 12.90 -10.91
N PHE A 35 3.23 12.02 -9.92
CA PHE A 35 2.32 12.20 -8.80
C PHE A 35 3.07 12.68 -7.56
N TYR A 36 3.09 13.99 -7.33
CA TYR A 36 3.77 14.55 -6.16
C TYR A 36 2.90 14.39 -4.91
N THR A 37 3.49 13.79 -3.87
CA THR A 37 2.86 13.66 -2.56
C THR A 37 2.79 15.03 -1.88
N GLN A 38 1.68 15.35 -1.23
CA GLN A 38 1.52 16.62 -0.54
C GLN A 38 2.31 16.67 0.76
N TYR A 39 2.88 17.84 1.08
CA TYR A 39 3.66 18.07 2.30
C TYR A 39 2.88 17.68 3.58
N VAL A 40 1.59 18.05 3.65
CA VAL A 40 0.73 17.77 4.81
C VAL A 40 0.57 16.27 5.07
N ASP A 41 0.52 15.45 4.02
CA ASP A 41 0.36 13.99 4.16
C ASP A 41 1.66 13.34 4.68
N ILE A 42 2.83 13.87 4.25
CA ILE A 42 4.15 13.45 4.74
C ILE A 42 4.30 13.86 6.21
N GLU A 43 4.04 15.13 6.53
CA GLU A 43 4.15 15.67 7.88
C GLU A 43 3.26 14.90 8.86
N LYS A 44 2.01 14.63 8.47
CA LYS A 44 1.07 13.88 9.31
C LYS A 44 1.57 12.47 9.63
N GLU A 45 2.09 11.75 8.63
CA GLU A 45 2.61 10.39 8.85
C GLU A 45 3.89 10.41 9.70
N MET A 46 4.84 11.30 9.40
CA MET A 46 6.09 11.39 10.15
C MET A 46 5.88 11.84 11.60
N ASN A 47 4.93 12.75 11.84
CA ASN A 47 4.58 13.19 13.19
C ASN A 47 4.04 12.04 14.03
N ALA A 48 3.25 11.12 13.45
CA ALA A 48 2.75 9.99 14.20
C ALA A 48 3.86 9.00 14.64
N TYR A 49 4.96 8.92 13.88
CA TYR A 49 6.15 8.16 14.28
C TYR A 49 6.89 8.88 15.41
N LEU A 50 7.03 10.20 15.32
CA LEU A 50 7.68 11.05 16.32
C LEU A 50 6.91 11.13 17.64
N GLU A 51 5.57 11.16 17.59
CA GLU A 51 4.71 11.14 18.78
C GLU A 51 4.89 9.85 19.58
N TYR A 52 5.12 8.73 18.90
CA TYR A 52 5.38 7.46 19.54
C TYR A 52 6.83 7.32 20.01
N ASN A 53 7.79 7.73 19.17
CA ASN A 53 9.21 7.75 19.50
C ASN A 53 9.86 9.05 18.99
N PRO A 54 10.11 10.04 19.88
CA PRO A 54 10.70 11.32 19.49
C PRO A 54 12.09 11.22 18.86
N ASP A 55 12.80 10.12 19.12
CA ASP A 55 14.17 9.88 18.66
C ASP A 55 14.24 8.93 17.46
N VAL A 56 13.09 8.59 16.85
CA VAL A 56 13.00 7.61 15.75
C VAL A 56 13.94 7.94 14.58
N PHE A 57 14.18 9.22 14.31
CA PHE A 57 15.09 9.69 13.26
C PHE A 57 16.42 10.25 13.77
N ARG A 58 16.64 10.30 15.09
CA ARG A 58 17.85 10.90 15.67
C ARG A 58 19.09 10.11 15.26
N ASP A 59 20.12 10.85 14.86
CA ASP A 59 21.41 10.33 14.39
C ASP A 59 21.31 9.38 13.18
N LYS A 60 20.16 9.34 12.49
CA LYS A 60 19.94 8.50 11.31
C LYS A 60 20.40 9.19 10.03
N VAL A 61 20.79 8.36 9.07
CA VAL A 61 20.96 8.72 7.67
C VAL A 61 19.69 8.36 6.92
N ILE A 62 18.99 9.35 6.35
CA ILE A 62 17.76 9.14 5.59
C ILE A 62 18.07 9.23 4.09
N LEU A 63 17.61 8.23 3.34
CA LEU A 63 17.63 8.22 1.88
C LEU A 63 16.21 8.45 1.34
N LEU A 64 16.07 9.40 0.43
CA LEU A 64 14.83 9.77 -0.24
C LEU A 64 14.99 9.58 -1.76
N PRO A 65 14.84 8.35 -2.29
CA PRO A 65 14.85 8.16 -3.74
C PRO A 65 13.61 8.83 -4.34
N CYS A 66 13.75 9.79 -5.24
CA CYS A 66 12.63 10.48 -5.86
C CYS A 66 12.88 10.77 -7.34
N ASP A 67 11.85 11.19 -8.06
CA ASP A 67 12.01 11.54 -9.48
C ASP A 67 12.57 12.95 -9.66
N ASP A 68 12.35 13.84 -8.69
CA ASP A 68 12.84 15.21 -8.71
C ASP A 68 13.00 15.80 -7.28
N PRO A 69 14.24 15.88 -6.74
CA PRO A 69 14.53 16.41 -5.42
C PRO A 69 14.17 17.88 -5.21
N ASP A 70 14.19 18.71 -6.26
CA ASP A 70 13.91 20.15 -6.16
C ASP A 70 12.43 20.42 -5.84
N TRP A 71 11.57 19.56 -6.36
CA TRP A 71 10.11 19.66 -6.21
C TRP A 71 9.54 18.66 -5.21
N SER A 72 10.37 17.77 -4.68
CA SER A 72 9.95 16.73 -3.74
C SER A 72 9.62 17.30 -2.37
N ASN A 73 8.35 17.19 -1.98
CA ASN A 73 7.92 17.53 -0.62
C ASN A 73 8.58 16.63 0.45
N PHE A 74 9.09 15.45 0.09
CA PHE A 74 9.90 14.63 1.00
C PHE A 74 11.22 15.33 1.32
N THR A 75 11.97 15.73 0.28
CA THR A 75 13.24 16.48 0.45
C THR A 75 12.98 17.75 1.25
N LYS A 76 11.95 18.51 0.90
CA LYS A 76 11.56 19.74 1.59
C LYS A 76 11.28 19.50 3.08
N TYR A 77 10.45 18.52 3.43
CA TYR A 77 10.12 18.19 4.82
C TYR A 77 11.36 17.85 5.64
N PHE A 78 12.18 16.91 5.17
CA PHE A 78 13.35 16.47 5.94
C PHE A 78 14.47 17.51 5.99
N ALA A 79 14.65 18.32 4.95
CA ALA A 79 15.62 19.42 4.97
C ALA A 79 15.18 20.53 5.95
N GLN A 80 13.92 20.97 5.90
CA GLN A 80 13.40 22.01 6.80
C GLN A 80 13.38 21.58 8.27
N ASN A 81 13.22 20.28 8.52
CA ASN A 81 13.17 19.71 9.87
C ASN A 81 14.49 19.03 10.28
N PHE A 82 15.58 19.19 9.52
CA PHE A 82 16.82 18.44 9.71
C PHE A 82 17.35 18.49 11.15
N GLU A 83 17.45 19.69 11.72
CA GLU A 83 17.91 19.91 13.09
C GLU A 83 16.91 19.40 14.13
N ARG A 84 15.62 19.68 13.91
CA ARG A 84 14.53 19.28 14.81
C ARG A 84 14.48 17.75 14.95
N LEU A 85 14.69 17.03 13.85
CA LEU A 85 14.71 15.57 13.80
C LEU A 85 16.06 15.00 14.28
N GLY A 86 17.09 15.84 14.45
CA GLY A 86 18.42 15.41 14.89
C GLY A 86 19.13 14.50 13.90
N LEU A 87 18.89 14.67 12.59
CA LEU A 87 19.44 13.79 11.56
C LEU A 87 20.97 13.87 11.51
N LYS A 88 21.60 12.76 11.13
CA LYS A 88 23.05 12.73 10.84
C LYS A 88 23.31 13.19 9.41
N LYS A 89 22.53 12.66 8.46
CA LYS A 89 22.65 12.98 7.04
C LYS A 89 21.33 12.75 6.31
N LEU A 90 21.02 13.62 5.37
CA LEU A 90 19.93 13.49 4.41
C LEU A 90 20.54 13.28 3.03
N ILE A 91 20.01 12.32 2.28
CA ILE A 91 20.40 12.02 0.92
C ILE A 91 19.12 11.94 0.09
N SER A 92 19.00 12.75 -0.95
CA SER A 92 17.91 12.68 -1.91
C SER A 92 18.49 12.44 -3.30
N THR A 93 17.93 11.51 -4.06
CA THR A 93 18.43 11.16 -5.40
C THR A 93 17.33 11.36 -6.44
N SER A 94 17.71 11.73 -7.66
CA SER A 94 16.81 11.89 -8.82
C SER A 94 17.16 10.93 -9.95
N TYR A 95 16.15 10.60 -10.77
CA TYR A 95 16.36 9.94 -12.04
C TYR A 95 16.67 10.95 -13.16
N ALA A 96 17.52 10.57 -14.11
CA ALA A 96 17.91 11.38 -15.27
C ALA A 96 16.71 11.68 -16.18
N GLN A 97 16.69 12.88 -16.78
CA GLN A 97 15.54 13.34 -17.55
C GLN A 97 15.28 12.52 -18.82
N ASP A 98 16.31 12.12 -19.56
CA ASP A 98 16.15 11.33 -20.79
C ASP A 98 15.55 9.95 -20.52
N MET A 99 15.78 9.42 -19.31
CA MET A 99 15.29 8.12 -18.90
C MET A 99 13.85 8.16 -18.37
N LYS A 100 13.28 9.36 -18.14
CA LYS A 100 11.85 9.54 -17.83
C LYS A 100 10.94 9.21 -19.02
N GLY A 101 11.50 8.97 -20.21
CA GLY A 101 10.79 8.38 -21.35
C GLY A 101 9.79 9.30 -22.07
N TYR A 102 9.84 10.60 -21.80
CA TYR A 102 8.94 11.61 -22.35
C TYR A 102 9.71 12.90 -22.71
N ASP A 103 9.19 13.63 -23.71
CA ASP A 103 9.66 14.96 -24.13
C ASP A 103 9.11 16.02 -23.16
N THR A 104 9.52 15.96 -21.88
CA THR A 104 9.16 16.95 -20.87
C THR A 104 10.06 18.18 -21.02
N PRO A 105 9.50 19.41 -21.10
CA PRO A 105 10.32 20.61 -21.06
C PRO A 105 11.20 20.58 -19.80
N LEU A 106 12.50 20.81 -19.98
CA LEU A 106 13.48 20.95 -18.89
C LEU A 106 13.01 22.04 -17.90
N GLN A 107 12.35 21.65 -16.81
CA GLN A 107 12.02 22.54 -15.71
C GLN A 107 13.22 22.59 -14.76
N LEU A 108 14.19 23.43 -15.09
CA LEU A 108 15.30 23.72 -14.20
C LEU A 108 14.80 24.63 -13.08
N SER A 109 15.19 24.33 -11.83
CA SER A 109 15.00 25.27 -10.75
C SER A 109 15.94 26.48 -10.91
N LEU A 110 15.61 27.58 -10.24
CA LEU A 110 16.54 28.72 -10.11
C LEU A 110 17.84 28.32 -9.40
N PHE A 111 17.77 27.30 -8.54
CA PHE A 111 18.92 26.75 -7.85
C PHE A 111 19.88 26.04 -8.82
N GLU A 112 19.35 25.38 -9.85
CA GLU A 112 20.12 24.72 -10.90
C GLU A 112 20.69 25.70 -11.91
N THR A 113 19.85 26.58 -12.49
CA THR A 113 20.30 27.53 -13.53
C THR A 113 21.35 28.54 -13.04
N GLN A 114 21.36 28.84 -11.73
CA GLN A 114 22.35 29.75 -11.13
C GLN A 114 23.55 29.01 -10.54
N SER A 115 23.58 27.68 -10.58
CA SER A 115 24.70 26.90 -10.07
C SER A 115 25.89 26.98 -11.04
N PRO A 116 27.12 27.23 -10.54
CA PRO A 116 28.32 27.19 -11.38
C PRO A 116 28.65 25.78 -11.91
N TYR A 117 27.96 24.75 -11.40
CA TYR A 117 28.13 23.34 -11.80
C TYR A 117 27.11 22.87 -12.84
N TYR A 118 26.17 23.73 -13.24
CA TYR A 118 25.14 23.36 -14.21
C TYR A 118 25.74 22.95 -15.55
N ASP A 119 25.32 21.78 -16.04
CA ASP A 119 25.72 21.23 -17.32
C ASP A 119 24.48 20.63 -18.00
N GLU A 120 24.11 21.17 -19.17
CA GLU A 120 22.88 20.81 -19.88
C GLU A 120 22.90 19.34 -20.34
N GLU A 121 24.05 18.83 -20.79
CA GLU A 121 24.20 17.46 -21.28
C GLU A 121 24.17 16.44 -20.13
N LYS A 122 24.78 16.79 -18.99
CA LYS A 122 24.72 15.95 -17.78
C LYS A 122 23.32 15.94 -17.17
N THR A 123 22.59 17.04 -17.20
CA THR A 123 21.22 17.10 -16.68
C THR A 123 20.27 16.15 -17.40
N LYS A 124 20.49 15.95 -18.71
CA LYS A 124 19.73 15.00 -19.53
C LYS A 124 20.08 13.55 -19.22
N SER A 125 21.37 13.26 -19.08
CA SER A 125 21.89 11.87 -19.02
C SER A 125 22.18 11.32 -17.61
N ARG A 126 22.30 12.16 -16.59
CA ARG A 126 22.68 11.78 -15.22
C ARG A 126 21.61 12.14 -14.20
N GLY A 127 21.43 11.25 -13.23
CA GLY A 127 20.62 11.55 -12.05
C GLY A 127 21.30 12.62 -11.19
N LYS A 128 20.56 13.18 -10.24
CA LYS A 128 21.06 14.19 -9.30
C LYS A 128 21.12 13.62 -7.90
N ILE A 129 22.04 14.12 -7.10
CA ILE A 129 22.15 13.80 -5.68
C ILE A 129 22.20 15.07 -4.87
N PHE A 130 21.33 15.17 -3.87
CA PHE A 130 21.27 16.26 -2.91
C PHE A 130 21.61 15.70 -1.55
N THR A 131 22.53 16.36 -0.85
CA THR A 131 22.95 15.93 0.48
C THR A 131 22.95 17.08 1.47
N LEU A 132 22.51 16.77 2.67
CA LEU A 132 22.62 17.65 3.83
C LEU A 132 23.26 16.84 4.94
N THR A 133 24.40 17.28 5.46
CA THR A 133 25.13 16.55 6.51
C THR A 133 25.23 17.44 7.74
N ARG A 134 25.00 16.87 8.93
CA ARG A 134 25.10 17.62 10.18
C ARG A 134 26.50 18.20 10.34
N GLN A 135 26.57 19.51 10.56
CA GLN A 135 27.81 20.23 10.85
C GLN A 135 27.82 20.69 12.32
N ASN A 136 28.94 21.22 12.80
CA ASN A 136 29.08 21.80 14.15
C ASN A 136 28.40 23.18 14.30
N LYS A 137 27.69 23.65 13.27
CA LYS A 137 26.96 24.92 13.21
C LYS A 137 25.49 24.64 12.88
N GLN A 138 24.65 25.66 13.04
CA GLN A 138 23.25 25.59 12.65
C GLN A 138 23.15 25.28 11.13
N VAL A 139 22.45 24.21 10.77
CA VAL A 139 22.25 23.73 9.41
C VAL A 139 20.94 24.30 8.87
N ASP A 140 21.00 24.95 7.72
CA ASP A 140 19.82 25.51 7.02
C ASP A 140 19.58 24.79 5.67
N ILE A 141 18.41 25.00 5.07
CA ILE A 141 18.07 24.52 3.72
C ILE A 141 19.07 25.01 2.67
N ASN A 142 19.72 26.16 2.94
CA ASN A 142 20.75 26.74 2.08
C ASN A 142 22.08 25.95 2.10
N ASP A 143 22.29 25.06 3.06
CA ASP A 143 23.45 24.15 3.12
C ASP A 143 23.25 22.88 2.27
N LEU A 144 22.11 22.76 1.58
CA LEU A 144 21.84 21.64 0.68
C LEU A 144 22.84 21.65 -0.47
N GLN A 145 23.71 20.65 -0.50
CA GLN A 145 24.69 20.48 -1.56
C GLN A 145 24.11 19.56 -2.63
N TRP A 146 24.25 19.94 -3.89
CA TRP A 146 23.83 19.11 -5.02
C TRP A 146 24.98 18.82 -5.97
N ASP A 147 24.95 17.63 -6.57
CA ASP A 147 25.87 17.19 -7.63
C ASP A 147 25.16 16.22 -8.58
N TYR A 148 25.80 15.86 -9.69
CA TYR A 148 25.36 14.78 -10.56
C TYR A 148 25.83 13.42 -10.04
N LEU A 149 24.96 12.42 -10.17
CA LEU A 149 25.35 11.01 -10.07
C LEU A 149 26.23 10.63 -11.28
N GLU A 150 26.99 9.55 -11.15
CA GLU A 150 27.72 8.99 -12.30
C GLU A 150 26.76 8.34 -13.31
N GLY A 151 25.71 7.68 -12.81
CA GLY A 151 24.67 7.05 -13.60
C GLY A 151 23.38 7.85 -13.75
N ASP A 152 22.32 7.18 -14.21
CA ASP A 152 20.99 7.74 -14.42
C ASP A 152 20.16 7.91 -13.13
N GLY A 153 20.64 7.39 -11.99
CA GLY A 153 19.92 7.42 -10.72
C GLY A 153 18.93 6.29 -10.51
N ASP A 154 18.96 5.23 -11.33
CA ASP A 154 18.15 4.03 -11.11
C ASP A 154 18.47 3.46 -9.71
N PHE A 155 17.45 3.17 -8.90
CA PHE A 155 17.65 2.57 -7.59
C PHE A 155 18.38 1.21 -7.66
N ARG A 156 18.30 0.54 -8.82
CA ARG A 156 18.97 -0.74 -9.11
C ARG A 156 20.47 -0.58 -9.42
N SER A 157 20.94 0.64 -9.68
CA SER A 157 22.35 0.92 -9.95
C SER A 157 23.23 0.66 -8.73
N GLU A 158 24.49 0.30 -8.95
CA GLU A 158 25.45 0.06 -7.86
C GLU A 158 25.73 1.34 -7.06
N GLU A 159 25.69 2.50 -7.71
CA GLU A 159 25.85 3.80 -7.05
C GLU A 159 24.72 4.08 -6.05
N VAL A 160 23.46 3.90 -6.46
CA VAL A 160 22.31 4.12 -5.56
C VAL A 160 22.19 3.02 -4.50
N LYS A 161 22.56 1.77 -4.80
CA LYS A 161 22.71 0.71 -3.78
C LYS A 161 23.78 1.08 -2.74
N ALA A 162 24.90 1.66 -3.15
CA ALA A 162 25.91 2.10 -2.19
C ALA A 162 25.39 3.22 -1.28
N LEU A 163 24.49 4.08 -1.77
CA LEU A 163 23.79 5.09 -0.96
C LEU A 163 22.78 4.45 0.00
N ARG A 164 21.99 3.48 -0.47
CA ARG A 164 21.09 2.65 0.35
C ARG A 164 21.84 1.98 1.48
N ASP A 165 22.99 1.38 1.19
CA ASP A 165 23.74 0.62 2.17
C ASP A 165 24.30 1.54 3.28
N LYS A 166 24.59 2.80 2.95
CA LYS A 166 25.00 3.86 3.89
C LYS A 166 23.84 4.52 4.65
N SER A 167 22.59 4.33 4.22
CA SER A 167 21.42 4.89 4.91
C SER A 167 20.87 3.95 5.98
N ASP A 168 20.15 4.52 6.94
CA ASP A 168 19.43 3.78 7.98
C ASP A 168 17.94 3.65 7.63
N VAL A 169 17.37 4.70 7.03
CA VAL A 169 15.93 4.80 6.75
C VAL A 169 15.69 5.23 5.30
N ILE A 170 14.68 4.63 4.65
CA ILE A 170 14.24 4.96 3.29
C ILE A 170 12.79 5.43 3.30
N ILE A 171 12.53 6.65 2.83
CA ILE A 171 11.19 7.24 2.89
C ILE A 171 10.84 7.87 1.55
N THR A 172 9.80 7.38 0.87
CA THR A 172 9.42 7.91 -0.47
C THR A 172 8.05 7.43 -0.97
N ASN A 173 7.61 7.99 -2.11
CA ASN A 173 6.53 7.48 -2.94
C ASN A 173 7.14 6.79 -4.18
N PRO A 174 7.43 5.47 -4.13
CA PRO A 174 8.03 4.78 -5.26
C PRO A 174 7.05 4.64 -6.44
N PRO A 175 7.53 4.50 -7.68
CA PRO A 175 6.67 4.23 -8.83
C PRO A 175 5.82 2.98 -8.60
N PHE A 176 4.50 3.10 -8.74
CA PHE A 176 3.59 1.98 -8.45
C PHE A 176 3.84 0.76 -9.35
N SER A 177 4.36 0.96 -10.56
CA SER A 177 4.76 -0.08 -11.49
C SER A 177 5.94 -0.93 -10.98
N LEU A 178 6.85 -0.31 -10.22
CA LEU A 178 8.07 -0.92 -9.69
C LEU A 178 7.99 -1.21 -8.19
N PHE A 179 6.83 -1.01 -7.56
CA PHE A 179 6.65 -1.14 -6.10
C PHE A 179 7.22 -2.45 -5.51
N ARG A 180 7.01 -3.59 -6.20
CA ARG A 180 7.48 -4.90 -5.74
C ARG A 180 9.00 -4.99 -5.76
N GLU A 181 9.61 -4.60 -6.88
CA GLU A 181 11.07 -4.55 -7.06
C GLU A 181 11.70 -3.57 -6.05
N PHE A 182 11.06 -2.42 -5.84
CA PHE A 182 11.52 -1.41 -4.88
C PHE A 182 11.45 -1.90 -3.43
N LEU A 183 10.37 -2.57 -3.05
CA LEU A 183 10.24 -3.16 -1.71
C LEU A 183 11.29 -4.27 -1.50
N GLU A 184 11.50 -5.15 -2.48
CA GLU A 184 12.56 -6.17 -2.42
C GLU A 184 13.94 -5.52 -2.25
N TRP A 185 14.22 -4.44 -2.97
CA TRP A 185 15.46 -3.66 -2.87
C TRP A 185 15.67 -3.04 -1.48
N ILE A 186 14.62 -2.54 -0.81
CA ILE A 186 14.70 -2.08 0.59
C ILE A 186 15.01 -3.26 1.53
N MET A 187 14.28 -4.36 1.35
CA MET A 187 14.31 -5.50 2.26
C MET A 187 15.64 -6.27 2.18
N GLU A 188 16.27 -6.33 1.01
CA GLU A 188 17.60 -6.92 0.82
C GLU A 188 18.63 -6.30 1.77
N ALA A 189 18.59 -4.98 1.95
CA ALA A 189 19.50 -4.25 2.83
C ALA A 189 18.93 -4.01 4.25
N ARG A 190 17.76 -4.61 4.57
CA ARG A 190 17.10 -4.58 5.89
C ARG A 190 16.95 -3.18 6.48
N LYS A 191 16.57 -2.22 5.64
CA LYS A 191 16.43 -0.82 6.06
C LYS A 191 15.12 -0.58 6.78
N SER A 192 15.12 0.39 7.69
CA SER A 192 13.86 0.98 8.12
C SER A 192 13.24 1.74 6.95
N PHE A 193 11.92 1.74 6.81
CA PHE A 193 11.28 2.40 5.69
C PHE A 193 9.87 2.87 6.00
N ALA A 194 9.44 3.89 5.26
CA ALA A 194 8.05 4.28 5.14
C ALA A 194 7.78 4.67 3.67
N ILE A 195 6.99 3.87 2.96
CA ILE A 195 6.74 4.06 1.54
C ILE A 195 5.25 4.11 1.22
N ILE A 196 4.88 4.90 0.22
CA ILE A 196 3.51 4.94 -0.27
C ILE A 196 3.28 3.80 -1.27
N GLY A 197 2.15 3.12 -1.12
CA GLY A 197 1.72 2.06 -2.03
C GLY A 197 0.21 2.02 -2.20
N SER A 198 -0.25 1.36 -3.26
CA SER A 198 -1.68 1.08 -3.40
C SER A 198 -2.14 0.04 -2.38
N ILE A 199 -3.39 0.13 -1.90
CA ILE A 199 -4.01 -0.83 -0.96
C ILE A 199 -3.96 -2.28 -1.45
N ASN A 200 -3.89 -2.47 -2.77
CA ASN A 200 -3.76 -3.78 -3.39
C ASN A 200 -2.46 -4.50 -2.99
N CYS A 201 -1.42 -3.76 -2.61
CA CYS A 201 -0.13 -4.31 -2.20
C CYS A 201 -0.26 -5.27 -1.01
N ILE A 202 -1.24 -5.05 -0.12
CA ILE A 202 -1.49 -5.89 1.06
C ILE A 202 -1.65 -7.36 0.68
N SER A 203 -2.29 -7.64 -0.47
CA SER A 203 -2.57 -9.00 -0.94
C SER A 203 -1.45 -9.63 -1.76
N TYR A 204 -0.32 -8.93 -1.94
CA TYR A 204 0.81 -9.47 -2.69
C TYR A 204 1.49 -10.58 -1.87
N GLY A 205 1.95 -11.63 -2.56
CA GLY A 205 2.50 -12.82 -1.92
C GLY A 205 3.77 -12.54 -1.12
N GLU A 206 4.49 -11.48 -1.47
CA GLU A 206 5.68 -11.00 -0.78
C GLU A 206 5.35 -10.03 0.38
N VAL A 207 4.15 -9.43 0.40
CA VAL A 207 3.71 -8.41 1.38
C VAL A 207 2.90 -9.02 2.52
N PHE A 208 1.85 -9.78 2.20
CA PHE A 208 0.94 -10.29 3.23
C PHE A 208 1.65 -11.15 4.29
N PRO A 209 2.56 -12.08 3.93
CA PRO A 209 3.25 -12.91 4.94
C PRO A 209 4.07 -12.08 5.92
N ARG A 210 4.65 -10.98 5.47
CA ARG A 210 5.46 -10.10 6.30
C ARG A 210 4.60 -9.26 7.24
N ILE A 211 3.43 -8.80 6.79
CA ILE A 211 2.41 -8.20 7.67
C ILE A 211 1.97 -9.20 8.74
N LYS A 212 1.64 -10.43 8.32
CA LYS A 212 1.25 -11.52 9.23
C LYS A 212 2.34 -11.80 10.27
N ASN A 213 3.60 -11.79 9.88
CA ASN A 213 4.75 -12.05 10.75
C ASN A 213 5.21 -10.82 11.55
N ASN A 214 4.51 -9.69 11.47
CA ASN A 214 4.88 -8.42 12.11
C ASN A 214 6.26 -7.87 11.69
N GLU A 215 6.69 -8.13 10.45
CA GLU A 215 7.94 -7.62 9.89
C GLU A 215 7.77 -6.19 9.31
N TYR A 216 6.56 -5.86 8.87
CA TYR A 216 6.12 -4.50 8.55
C TYR A 216 4.60 -4.40 8.67
N TRP A 217 4.07 -3.18 8.73
CA TRP A 217 2.67 -2.87 8.97
C TRP A 217 2.21 -1.69 8.12
N LEU A 218 0.91 -1.45 8.14
CA LEU A 218 0.36 -0.21 7.59
C LEU A 218 0.77 0.94 8.47
N GLY A 219 1.08 2.08 7.87
CA GLY A 219 1.23 3.34 8.59
C GLY A 219 -0.09 3.82 9.20
N THR A 220 -0.13 5.08 9.59
CA THR A 220 -1.27 5.60 10.38
C THR A 220 -2.55 5.78 9.57
N GLY A 221 -2.46 5.62 8.26
CA GLY A 221 -3.48 5.94 7.28
C GLY A 221 -3.84 4.87 6.29
N MET A 222 -5.13 4.77 5.96
CA MET A 222 -5.61 3.97 4.84
C MET A 222 -6.73 4.71 4.09
N GLY A 223 -6.76 4.57 2.76
CA GLY A 223 -7.80 5.16 1.91
C GLY A 223 -7.56 6.66 1.73
N ARG A 224 -8.44 7.51 2.27
CA ARG A 224 -8.37 8.98 2.15
C ARG A 224 -7.30 9.65 3.02
N TRP A 225 -6.42 8.85 3.63
CA TRP A 225 -5.35 9.42 4.46
C TRP A 225 -4.31 10.16 3.63
N ILE A 226 -4.13 9.74 2.38
CA ILE A 226 -3.41 10.51 1.38
C ILE A 226 -4.47 11.35 0.68
N SER A 227 -4.42 12.66 0.90
CA SER A 227 -5.43 13.62 0.46
C SER A 227 -5.48 13.77 -1.07
N GLY A 228 -4.42 13.37 -1.75
CA GLY A 228 -4.30 13.28 -3.19
C GLY A 228 -2.90 13.60 -3.65
N PHE A 229 -2.66 13.43 -4.94
CA PHE A 229 -1.37 13.74 -5.57
C PHE A 229 -1.51 14.98 -6.46
N ILE A 230 -0.49 15.82 -6.44
CA ILE A 230 -0.38 16.94 -7.38
C ILE A 230 0.00 16.36 -8.74
N VAL A 231 -0.75 16.75 -9.78
CA VAL A 231 -0.56 16.28 -11.16
C VAL A 231 -0.21 17.43 -12.10
N PRO A 232 0.45 17.14 -13.25
CA PRO A 232 0.76 18.14 -14.26
C PRO A 232 -0.49 18.90 -14.77
N PRO A 233 -0.33 20.15 -15.25
CA PRO A 233 -1.44 20.96 -15.76
C PRO A 233 -2.17 20.34 -16.96
N ASP A 234 -1.50 19.49 -17.76
CA ASP A 234 -2.09 18.81 -18.92
C ASP A 234 -2.78 17.49 -18.56
N TYR A 235 -2.74 17.07 -17.30
CA TYR A 235 -3.41 15.85 -16.84
C TYR A 235 -4.94 16.02 -16.94
N GLU A 236 -5.60 15.13 -17.69
CA GLU A 236 -7.05 15.10 -17.80
C GLU A 236 -7.66 14.65 -16.47
N LEU A 237 -8.40 15.57 -15.84
CA LEU A 237 -9.11 15.30 -14.60
C LEU A 237 -10.36 14.47 -14.89
N TYR A 238 -10.43 13.26 -14.34
CA TYR A 238 -11.60 12.38 -14.47
C TYR A 238 -12.32 12.24 -13.14
N GLY A 239 -13.63 12.48 -13.14
CA GLY A 239 -14.51 12.24 -12.00
C GLY A 239 -14.48 13.31 -10.90
N THR A 240 -15.15 13.03 -9.79
CA THR A 240 -15.30 13.93 -8.62
C THR A 240 -14.08 13.94 -7.70
N GLU A 241 -12.99 13.26 -8.09
CA GLU A 241 -11.76 13.10 -7.30
C GLU A 241 -10.67 14.12 -7.67
N ALA A 242 -11.01 15.06 -8.55
CA ALA A 242 -10.14 16.12 -9.01
C ALA A 242 -10.53 17.47 -8.38
N ASN A 243 -9.55 18.19 -7.82
CA ASN A 243 -9.74 19.54 -7.33
C ASN A 243 -8.50 20.41 -7.66
N VAL A 244 -8.64 21.72 -7.49
CA VAL A 244 -7.54 22.69 -7.60
C VAL A 244 -7.33 23.31 -6.22
N ASN A 245 -6.10 23.31 -5.72
CA ASN A 245 -5.80 23.93 -4.43
C ASN A 245 -5.72 25.46 -4.53
N SER A 246 -5.52 26.14 -3.40
CA SER A 246 -5.38 27.60 -3.32
C SER A 246 -4.20 28.17 -4.12
N GLU A 247 -3.22 27.32 -4.46
CA GLU A 247 -2.04 27.67 -5.25
C GLU A 247 -2.23 27.40 -6.75
N GLY A 248 -3.42 26.97 -7.18
CA GLY A 248 -3.73 26.68 -8.58
C GLY A 248 -3.24 25.31 -9.08
N GLN A 249 -2.72 24.46 -8.19
CA GLN A 249 -2.24 23.12 -8.55
C GLN A 249 -3.41 22.12 -8.63
N ARG A 250 -3.36 21.24 -9.63
CA ARG A 250 -4.35 20.17 -9.81
C ARG A 250 -4.03 19.00 -8.89
N ILE A 251 -5.02 18.54 -8.13
CA ILE A 251 -4.92 17.40 -7.22
C ILE A 251 -5.85 16.29 -7.67
N VAL A 252 -5.33 15.06 -7.75
CA VAL A 252 -6.10 13.83 -7.96
C VAL A 252 -6.09 13.00 -6.69
N ALA A 253 -7.24 12.90 -6.02
CA ALA A 253 -7.41 12.09 -4.83
C ALA A 253 -7.58 10.62 -5.22
N THR A 254 -6.62 9.77 -4.86
CA THR A 254 -6.77 8.32 -5.04
C THR A 254 -7.23 7.70 -3.73
N ASN A 255 -8.48 7.21 -3.70
CA ASN A 255 -9.06 6.55 -2.51
C ASN A 255 -8.38 5.20 -2.15
N ASN A 256 -7.24 4.87 -2.76
CA ASN A 256 -6.63 3.54 -2.77
C ASN A 256 -5.15 3.53 -2.37
N CYS A 257 -4.63 4.58 -1.73
CA CYS A 257 -3.24 4.61 -1.27
C CYS A 257 -3.12 4.45 0.25
N LEU A 258 -1.95 3.99 0.69
CA LEU A 258 -1.58 3.81 2.09
C LEU A 258 -0.06 3.96 2.26
N TRP A 259 0.36 4.13 3.50
CA TRP A 259 1.76 3.98 3.90
C TRP A 259 2.02 2.53 4.32
N LEU A 260 3.11 1.95 3.83
CA LEU A 260 3.67 0.68 4.29
C LEU A 260 4.99 0.99 4.98
N THR A 261 5.18 0.47 6.20
CA THR A 261 6.31 0.86 7.05
C THR A 261 6.73 -0.27 7.98
N ASN A 262 7.99 -0.28 8.40
CA ASN A 262 8.45 -1.05 9.56
C ASN A 262 8.91 -0.15 10.71
N ILE A 263 8.53 1.14 10.67
CA ILE A 263 8.75 2.12 11.73
C ILE A 263 7.53 2.12 12.64
N ASP A 264 7.75 1.97 13.95
CA ASP A 264 6.67 1.77 14.91
C ASP A 264 5.93 3.08 15.18
N HIS A 265 4.64 2.99 15.52
CA HIS A 265 3.78 4.15 15.71
C HIS A 265 2.63 3.87 16.66
N GLY A 266 2.14 4.91 17.34
CA GLY A 266 1.16 4.78 18.43
C GLY A 266 -0.12 4.04 18.03
N LYS A 267 -0.65 4.32 16.83
CA LYS A 267 -1.87 3.68 16.32
C LYS A 267 -1.81 2.14 16.27
N ARG A 268 -0.62 1.56 16.11
CA ARG A 268 -0.44 0.10 16.10
C ARG A 268 -0.71 -0.53 17.46
N HIS A 269 -0.69 0.28 18.52
CA HIS A 269 -0.88 -0.15 19.91
C HIS A 269 -2.20 0.35 20.49
N GLU A 270 -3.05 0.98 19.67
CA GLU A 270 -4.39 1.39 20.09
C GLU A 270 -5.31 0.18 20.22
N GLU A 271 -6.02 0.11 21.34
CA GLU A 271 -7.10 -0.85 21.52
C GLU A 271 -8.39 -0.32 20.90
N ILE A 272 -9.17 -1.22 20.29
CA ILE A 272 -10.50 -0.91 19.80
C ILE A 272 -11.54 -1.32 20.83
N THR A 273 -12.39 -0.38 21.25
CA THR A 273 -13.53 -0.69 22.11
C THR A 273 -14.57 -1.48 21.32
N LEU A 274 -14.79 -2.73 21.74
CA LEU A 274 -15.68 -3.68 21.08
C LEU A 274 -16.76 -4.18 22.04
N MET A 275 -17.96 -4.36 21.51
CA MET A 275 -19.09 -4.95 22.25
C MET A 275 -18.98 -6.47 22.31
N THR A 276 -19.63 -7.08 23.30
CA THR A 276 -19.84 -8.53 23.34
C THR A 276 -20.68 -8.99 22.15
N MET A 277 -20.67 -10.29 21.84
CA MET A 277 -21.51 -10.85 20.78
C MET A 277 -23.00 -10.58 21.06
N ALA A 278 -23.45 -10.78 22.30
CA ALA A 278 -24.83 -10.52 22.71
C ALA A 278 -25.22 -9.03 22.53
N ASP A 279 -24.33 -8.12 22.92
CA ASP A 279 -24.57 -6.69 22.76
C ASP A 279 -24.56 -6.26 21.30
N ASN A 280 -23.67 -6.81 20.47
CA ASN A 280 -23.65 -6.55 19.03
C ASN A 280 -24.98 -6.95 18.37
N LEU A 281 -25.53 -8.12 18.71
CA LEU A 281 -26.81 -8.58 18.17
C LEU A 281 -27.98 -7.66 18.54
N LYS A 282 -27.88 -6.94 19.66
CA LYS A 282 -28.95 -6.06 20.16
C LYS A 282 -28.76 -4.59 19.75
N PHE A 283 -27.54 -4.07 19.83
CA PHE A 283 -27.23 -2.64 19.82
C PHE A 283 -26.31 -2.20 18.68
N SER A 284 -25.80 -3.12 17.84
CA SER A 284 -24.93 -2.75 16.73
C SER A 284 -25.57 -1.68 15.85
N LYS A 285 -24.79 -0.72 15.35
CA LYS A 285 -25.29 0.24 14.37
C LYS A 285 -25.57 -0.40 12.99
N TYR A 286 -25.08 -1.62 12.77
CA TYR A 286 -25.22 -2.33 11.50
C TYR A 286 -26.39 -3.29 11.56
N GLN A 287 -27.43 -2.98 10.78
CA GLN A 287 -28.65 -3.80 10.71
C GLN A 287 -28.35 -5.27 10.33
N LYS A 288 -27.39 -5.47 9.42
CA LYS A 288 -26.94 -6.82 9.02
C LYS A 288 -26.46 -7.69 10.19
N ILE A 289 -25.81 -7.10 11.19
CA ILE A 289 -25.33 -7.84 12.37
C ILE A 289 -26.51 -8.23 13.27
N LYS A 290 -27.54 -7.39 13.40
CA LYS A 290 -28.74 -7.72 14.20
C LYS A 290 -29.57 -8.82 13.56
N GLU A 291 -29.70 -8.78 12.23
CA GLU A 291 -30.56 -9.71 11.48
C GLU A 291 -29.90 -11.06 11.23
N GLN A 292 -28.61 -11.06 10.86
CA GLN A 292 -27.91 -12.28 10.40
C GLN A 292 -26.87 -12.77 11.40
N GLY A 293 -26.56 -11.98 12.44
CA GLY A 293 -25.51 -12.29 13.40
C GLY A 293 -24.15 -12.50 12.73
N TYR A 294 -23.52 -13.61 13.09
CA TYR A 294 -22.17 -13.99 12.68
C TYR A 294 -22.20 -15.35 11.99
N PRO A 295 -22.42 -15.42 10.67
CA PRO A 295 -22.42 -16.68 9.93
C PRO A 295 -21.10 -17.43 10.11
N LYS A 296 -21.16 -18.75 10.29
CA LYS A 296 -19.96 -19.60 10.29
C LYS A 296 -19.60 -19.99 8.87
N TYR A 297 -18.31 -20.00 8.53
CA TYR A 297 -17.90 -20.50 7.21
C TYR A 297 -18.11 -22.02 7.13
N ALA A 298 -18.56 -22.49 5.97
CA ALA A 298 -18.72 -23.91 5.70
C ALA A 298 -17.36 -24.61 5.51
N ASN A 299 -16.35 -23.86 5.08
CA ASN A 299 -15.04 -24.37 4.69
C ASN A 299 -13.87 -23.88 5.54
N TYR A 300 -14.15 -23.29 6.71
CA TYR A 300 -13.15 -22.95 7.69
C TYR A 300 -13.80 -22.76 9.06
N ASP A 301 -13.12 -23.14 10.14
CA ASP A 301 -13.63 -22.93 11.51
C ASP A 301 -13.42 -21.47 11.96
N ALA A 302 -14.24 -20.58 11.40
CA ALA A 302 -14.28 -19.16 11.74
C ALA A 302 -15.67 -18.57 11.51
N ILE A 303 -15.92 -17.42 12.14
CA ILE A 303 -17.12 -16.61 11.87
C ILE A 303 -16.83 -15.49 10.86
N GLU A 304 -17.80 -15.17 10.02
CA GLU A 304 -17.79 -13.97 9.19
C GLU A 304 -18.15 -12.76 10.05
N VAL A 305 -17.24 -11.78 10.08
CA VAL A 305 -17.47 -10.48 10.69
C VAL A 305 -17.42 -9.43 9.60
N ALA A 306 -18.59 -8.95 9.17
CA ALA A 306 -18.68 -8.03 8.03
C ALA A 306 -18.13 -6.62 8.31
N PHE A 307 -18.00 -6.23 9.58
CA PHE A 307 -17.60 -4.89 10.01
C PHE A 307 -16.59 -4.95 11.16
N SER A 308 -15.50 -4.20 11.04
CA SER A 308 -14.42 -4.18 12.03
C SER A 308 -14.87 -3.76 13.44
N GLU A 309 -15.88 -2.89 13.54
CA GLU A 309 -16.46 -2.43 14.82
C GLU A 309 -17.42 -3.44 15.45
N ALA A 310 -17.81 -4.49 14.71
CA ALA A 310 -18.71 -5.53 15.18
C ALA A 310 -17.94 -6.82 15.53
N ILE A 311 -16.62 -6.76 15.67
CA ILE A 311 -15.85 -7.92 16.17
C ILE A 311 -16.31 -8.18 17.62
N PRO A 312 -16.80 -9.38 17.95
CA PRO A 312 -17.22 -9.70 19.31
C PRO A 312 -16.00 -9.78 20.25
N SER A 313 -16.04 -9.02 21.35
CA SER A 313 -14.92 -8.93 22.30
C SER A 313 -14.73 -10.17 23.18
N ASP A 314 -15.77 -11.00 23.27
CA ASP A 314 -15.93 -12.21 24.08
C ASP A 314 -15.86 -13.52 23.25
N TYR A 315 -15.40 -13.45 22.00
CA TYR A 315 -15.24 -14.61 21.13
C TYR A 315 -13.77 -15.00 20.96
N ASP A 316 -13.42 -16.20 21.43
CA ASP A 316 -12.03 -16.72 21.42
C ASP A 316 -11.66 -17.48 20.13
N GLY A 317 -12.64 -17.70 19.25
CA GLY A 317 -12.44 -18.37 17.96
C GLY A 317 -11.83 -17.47 16.90
N VAL A 318 -11.64 -18.02 15.70
CA VAL A 318 -11.14 -17.25 14.55
C VAL A 318 -12.27 -16.41 13.95
N CYS A 319 -11.97 -15.15 13.64
CA CYS A 319 -12.85 -14.21 12.96
C CYS A 319 -12.30 -13.91 11.57
N GLY A 320 -13.14 -14.00 10.54
CA GLY A 320 -12.86 -13.43 9.22
C GLY A 320 -13.33 -11.98 9.18
N VAL A 321 -12.39 -11.03 9.21
CA VAL A 321 -12.66 -9.59 9.23
C VAL A 321 -12.31 -8.92 7.89
N PRO A 322 -12.86 -7.74 7.56
CA PRO A 322 -12.52 -7.05 6.31
C PRO A 322 -11.03 -6.68 6.25
N ILE A 323 -10.42 -6.62 5.06
CA ILE A 323 -9.02 -6.20 4.90
C ILE A 323 -8.75 -4.82 5.53
N THR A 324 -9.75 -3.94 5.49
CA THR A 324 -9.69 -2.60 6.08
C THR A 324 -9.49 -2.60 7.59
N TRP A 325 -9.70 -3.73 8.27
CA TRP A 325 -9.37 -3.90 9.67
C TRP A 325 -7.86 -3.75 9.96
N LEU A 326 -6.96 -3.98 9.00
CA LEU A 326 -5.51 -3.78 9.22
C LEU A 326 -5.16 -2.38 9.69
N GLY A 327 -5.95 -1.36 9.32
CA GLY A 327 -5.75 0.00 9.82
C GLY A 327 -6.07 0.18 11.31
N LYS A 328 -6.55 -0.88 11.98
CA LYS A 328 -6.85 -0.99 13.42
C LYS A 328 -6.15 -2.20 14.05
N TYR A 329 -5.20 -2.80 13.34
CA TYR A 329 -4.52 -3.99 13.81
C TYR A 329 -3.59 -3.65 14.97
N ASN A 330 -3.88 -4.24 16.13
CA ASN A 330 -3.00 -4.23 17.28
C ASN A 330 -2.42 -5.64 17.51
N PRO A 331 -1.10 -5.82 17.33
CA PRO A 331 -0.45 -7.13 17.47
C PRO A 331 -0.33 -7.59 18.91
N ASP A 332 -0.53 -6.73 19.92
CA ASP A 332 -0.56 -7.16 21.32
C ASP A 332 -1.89 -7.83 21.67
N VAL A 333 -2.96 -7.47 20.95
CA VAL A 333 -4.33 -7.97 21.19
C VAL A 333 -4.71 -9.10 20.23
N TYR A 334 -4.24 -9.04 18.98
CA TYR A 334 -4.65 -9.96 17.92
C TYR A 334 -3.47 -10.65 17.23
N GLU A 335 -3.72 -11.87 16.77
CA GLU A 335 -2.86 -12.63 15.86
C GLU A 335 -3.52 -12.72 14.49
N ILE A 336 -2.75 -12.48 13.42
CA ILE A 336 -3.19 -12.73 12.05
C ILE A 336 -2.92 -14.19 11.70
N ILE A 337 -3.99 -14.94 11.44
CA ILE A 337 -3.92 -16.36 11.07
C ILE A 337 -3.68 -16.53 9.57
N GLY A 338 -4.32 -15.71 8.73
CA GLY A 338 -4.21 -15.85 7.29
C GLY A 338 -5.06 -14.88 6.48
N LEU A 339 -5.00 -15.02 5.15
CA LEU A 339 -5.85 -14.29 4.21
C LEU A 339 -6.75 -15.30 3.50
N GLY A 340 -8.06 -15.19 3.70
CA GLY A 340 -9.10 -16.06 3.14
C GLY A 340 -9.33 -15.86 1.64
N ASN A 341 -8.26 -15.67 0.86
CA ASN A 341 -8.28 -15.44 -0.58
C ASN A 341 -7.05 -16.06 -1.25
N GLY A 342 -7.23 -17.21 -1.86
CA GLY A 342 -6.16 -18.06 -2.38
C GLY A 342 -5.75 -19.16 -1.40
N ARG A 343 -5.02 -20.18 -1.88
CA ARG A 343 -4.48 -21.26 -1.02
C ARG A 343 -3.11 -20.91 -0.41
N ASP A 344 -2.53 -19.78 -0.81
CA ASP A 344 -1.18 -19.39 -0.40
C ASP A 344 -1.11 -18.95 1.07
N HIS A 345 -2.24 -18.52 1.63
CA HIS A 345 -2.32 -17.91 2.97
C HIS A 345 -3.46 -18.46 3.84
N PHE A 346 -4.22 -19.44 3.35
CA PHE A 346 -5.19 -20.22 4.11
C PHE A 346 -5.44 -21.56 3.41
N THR A 347 -5.82 -22.59 4.16
CA THR A 347 -6.26 -23.87 3.59
C THR A 347 -7.68 -24.16 4.08
N PRO A 348 -8.67 -24.27 3.18
CA PRO A 348 -10.01 -24.67 3.55
C PRO A 348 -10.02 -26.09 4.14
N ASN A 349 -10.85 -26.32 5.15
CA ASN A 349 -11.05 -27.64 5.75
C ASN A 349 -12.14 -28.47 5.04
N LEU A 350 -12.86 -27.85 4.09
CA LEU A 350 -13.88 -28.48 3.25
C LEU A 350 -13.66 -28.10 1.78
N GLU A 351 -13.78 -29.10 0.90
CA GLU A 351 -13.85 -28.89 -0.54
C GLU A 351 -15.30 -29.01 -1.02
N PHE A 352 -15.81 -27.95 -1.64
CA PHE A 352 -17.12 -27.92 -2.27
C PHE A 352 -17.10 -28.78 -3.53
N LYS A 353 -18.05 -29.72 -3.63
CA LYS A 353 -18.22 -30.61 -4.78
C LYS A 353 -19.09 -29.94 -5.84
N ASN A 354 -18.61 -29.94 -7.09
CA ASN A 354 -19.28 -29.35 -8.25
C ASN A 354 -19.87 -27.93 -8.01
N PRO A 355 -19.09 -26.99 -7.44
CA PRO A 355 -19.63 -25.69 -7.09
C PRO A 355 -20.10 -24.93 -8.34
N LYS A 356 -21.27 -24.29 -8.23
CA LYS A 356 -21.87 -23.47 -9.29
C LYS A 356 -22.03 -22.04 -8.80
N ALA A 357 -21.73 -21.07 -9.65
CA ALA A 357 -21.96 -19.65 -9.42
C ALA A 357 -23.17 -19.18 -10.22
N TYR A 358 -24.03 -18.39 -9.56
CA TYR A 358 -25.24 -17.81 -10.12
C TYR A 358 -25.15 -16.29 -10.04
N THR A 359 -25.11 -15.64 -11.20
CA THR A 359 -25.13 -14.17 -11.26
C THR A 359 -26.57 -13.65 -11.29
N GLN A 360 -26.75 -12.36 -11.00
CA GLN A 360 -28.07 -11.71 -11.04
C GLN A 360 -28.77 -11.81 -12.41
N ASN A 361 -28.00 -11.92 -13.49
CA ASN A 361 -28.54 -12.05 -14.85
C ASN A 361 -28.94 -13.50 -15.19
N GLY A 362 -28.98 -14.41 -14.21
CA GLY A 362 -29.33 -15.81 -14.39
C GLY A 362 -28.23 -16.67 -15.01
N LYS A 363 -27.03 -16.13 -15.26
CA LYS A 363 -25.90 -16.90 -15.79
C LYS A 363 -25.39 -17.86 -14.73
N VAL A 364 -25.32 -19.14 -15.11
CA VAL A 364 -24.72 -20.20 -14.30
C VAL A 364 -23.35 -20.56 -14.86
N SER A 365 -22.37 -20.77 -13.98
CA SER A 365 -21.03 -21.18 -14.37
C SER A 365 -20.40 -22.10 -13.32
N ASN A 366 -19.44 -22.93 -13.73
CA ASN A 366 -18.62 -23.68 -12.78
C ASN A 366 -17.83 -22.70 -11.91
N ALA A 367 -17.81 -22.96 -10.60
CA ALA A 367 -17.22 -22.10 -9.59
C ALA A 367 -16.12 -22.80 -8.78
N GLY A 368 -15.24 -23.57 -9.42
CA GLY A 368 -14.11 -24.23 -8.73
C GLY A 368 -13.22 -23.29 -7.90
N MET A 369 -13.20 -21.99 -8.25
CA MET A 369 -12.54 -20.94 -7.46
C MET A 369 -13.11 -20.76 -6.04
N LEU A 370 -14.35 -21.22 -5.78
CA LEU A 370 -14.96 -21.20 -4.44
C LEU A 370 -14.12 -22.00 -3.43
N ASN A 371 -13.41 -23.05 -3.87
CA ASN A 371 -12.49 -23.85 -3.05
C ASN A 371 -11.15 -23.15 -2.74
N ARG A 372 -11.04 -21.86 -3.06
CA ARG A 372 -9.88 -21.02 -2.79
C ARG A 372 -10.24 -19.77 -1.99
N VAL A 373 -11.48 -19.62 -1.56
CA VAL A 373 -11.96 -18.46 -0.78
C VAL A 373 -12.84 -18.96 0.37
N LEU A 374 -13.06 -18.13 1.37
CA LEU A 374 -14.03 -18.44 2.42
C LEU A 374 -15.46 -18.38 1.86
N ALA A 375 -16.33 -19.27 2.33
CA ALA A 375 -17.74 -19.22 2.00
C ALA A 375 -18.60 -19.69 3.18
N TYR A 376 -19.71 -19.00 3.44
CA TYR A 376 -20.66 -19.36 4.49
C TYR A 376 -22.04 -19.68 3.88
N PRO A 377 -22.80 -20.61 4.50
CA PRO A 377 -24.12 -20.98 4.03
C PRO A 377 -25.17 -19.94 4.45
N VAL A 378 -26.22 -19.83 3.64
CA VAL A 378 -27.43 -19.05 3.92
C VAL A 378 -28.65 -19.87 3.49
N GLU A 379 -29.72 -19.79 4.27
CA GLU A 379 -30.96 -20.54 4.02
C GLU A 379 -31.74 -19.94 2.84
N ASP A 380 -31.91 -18.62 2.86
CA ASP A 380 -32.64 -17.91 1.83
C ASP A 380 -31.78 -17.59 0.61
N LYS A 381 -32.41 -17.66 -0.56
CA LYS A 381 -31.79 -17.30 -1.83
C LYS A 381 -31.37 -15.82 -1.79
N PRO A 382 -30.09 -15.48 -2.01
CA PRO A 382 -29.66 -14.09 -2.00
C PRO A 382 -30.34 -13.27 -3.11
N GLU A 383 -30.98 -12.16 -2.72
CA GLU A 383 -31.63 -11.23 -3.65
C GLU A 383 -30.61 -10.42 -4.48
N LYS A 384 -29.40 -10.24 -3.94
CA LYS A 384 -28.36 -9.39 -4.51
C LYS A 384 -27.02 -10.09 -4.60
N GLY A 385 -26.26 -9.74 -5.64
CA GLY A 385 -24.90 -10.25 -5.85
C GLY A 385 -24.86 -11.63 -6.50
N THR A 386 -23.66 -12.22 -6.49
CA THR A 386 -23.44 -13.60 -6.94
C THR A 386 -23.56 -14.53 -5.75
N TYR A 387 -24.29 -15.63 -5.90
CA TYR A 387 -24.37 -16.69 -4.90
C TYR A 387 -23.92 -18.03 -5.51
N TYR A 388 -23.69 -19.01 -4.65
CA TYR A 388 -23.13 -20.29 -5.03
C TYR A 388 -23.97 -21.45 -4.49
N THR A 389 -23.81 -22.62 -5.08
CA THR A 389 -24.30 -23.91 -4.55
C THR A 389 -23.21 -24.96 -4.71
N ALA A 390 -23.26 -26.03 -3.92
CA ALA A 390 -22.37 -27.17 -4.01
C ALA A 390 -23.12 -28.45 -3.63
N ASP A 391 -22.76 -29.60 -4.21
CA ASP A 391 -23.52 -30.85 -4.01
C ASP A 391 -23.45 -31.37 -2.57
N ASN A 392 -22.43 -30.97 -1.81
CA ASN A 392 -22.18 -31.39 -0.43
C ASN A 392 -22.56 -30.33 0.62
N VAL A 393 -23.30 -29.29 0.22
CA VAL A 393 -23.81 -28.25 1.14
C VAL A 393 -25.25 -27.94 0.77
N GLU A 394 -26.16 -28.07 1.74
CA GLU A 394 -27.55 -27.68 1.55
C GLU A 394 -27.70 -26.15 1.56
N GLY A 395 -28.66 -25.65 0.77
CA GLY A 395 -28.94 -24.22 0.66
C GLY A 395 -28.01 -23.47 -0.30
N PHE A 396 -27.80 -22.19 0.00
CA PHE A 396 -26.99 -21.29 -0.81
C PHE A 396 -25.70 -20.91 -0.08
N LEU A 397 -24.67 -20.60 -0.84
CA LEU A 397 -23.36 -20.19 -0.34
C LEU A 397 -23.08 -18.75 -0.76
N ILE A 398 -22.51 -17.96 0.15
CA ILE A 398 -21.98 -16.63 -0.12
C ILE A 398 -20.47 -16.65 0.09
N ALA A 399 -19.74 -16.22 -0.93
CA ALA A 399 -18.32 -15.88 -0.80
C ALA A 399 -18.18 -14.37 -0.54
N PRO A 400 -17.78 -13.93 0.67
CA PRO A 400 -17.51 -12.53 0.91
C PRO A 400 -16.29 -12.06 0.12
N TYR A 401 -16.11 -10.74 0.03
CA TYR A 401 -14.80 -10.18 -0.32
C TYR A 401 -13.72 -10.72 0.62
N ALA A 402 -12.48 -10.77 0.15
CA ALA A 402 -11.34 -11.27 0.91
C ALA A 402 -11.35 -10.82 2.38
N ARG A 403 -11.14 -11.79 3.28
CA ARG A 403 -11.13 -11.61 4.73
C ARG A 403 -9.77 -11.92 5.29
N ILE A 404 -9.36 -11.16 6.30
CA ILE A 404 -8.22 -11.50 7.14
C ILE A 404 -8.76 -12.35 8.27
N LEU A 405 -8.18 -13.55 8.42
CA LEU A 405 -8.48 -14.42 9.53
C LEU A 405 -7.65 -13.95 10.72
N ILE A 406 -8.31 -13.58 11.81
CA ILE A 406 -7.69 -13.08 13.03
C ILE A 406 -8.15 -13.90 14.23
N LYS A 407 -7.31 -13.96 15.26
CA LYS A 407 -7.65 -14.54 16.55
C LYS A 407 -7.22 -13.59 17.66
N LYS A 408 -8.03 -13.47 18.72
CA LYS A 408 -7.65 -12.73 19.92
C LYS A 408 -6.59 -13.54 20.69
N LYS A 409 -5.58 -12.85 21.23
CA LYS A 409 -4.48 -13.45 22.01
C LYS A 409 -4.88 -13.77 23.43
#